data_AF-A0A2H5PC36-F1
#
_entry.id   AF-A0A2H5PC36-F1
#
_cell.length_a   1.000
_cell.length_b   1.000
_cell.length_c   1.000
_cell.angle_alpha   90.00
_cell.angle_beta   90.00
_cell.angle_gamma   90.00
#
_symmetry.space_group_name_H-M   'P 1'
#
loop_
_entity.id
_entity.type
_entity.pdbx_description
1 polymer ?
#
loop_
_entity_poly.entity_id
_entity_poly.type
_entity_poly.pdbx_seq_one_letter_code
_entity_poly.pdbx_strand_id
1 'polypeptide(L)'
;MTRSVKALTIQNYLDQNLAKHINDALEQPLHMGVPRIEAHKFIPFYEHDDSKNDTLLKFAKLDFNRVQLPHQQELAYITRWVSTYSYSRDRTVEMYLWSVAQYFEPHFSRDDAYDAYGTLGELRSFTDAVERWDINCISELPEYMKPLFSALSNPFDELNNELAEEGRSYSVSFTKDMMKGVARAYFVEAQWFHEGYMPPFDERMSNAIVTGTYIAGIDAYEWLRSQPKIMTASFTLSRLIADLAEQERGHVASVVESYMKEYGTSGEETAEEFKKMIADGWKDINEECMRPTIVPNFQCDSLMLLLTLHA
;
A
#
# COMPACT_ATOMS: atom_id res chain seq x y z
N MET A 1 -12.86 -11.95 -25.73
CA MET A 1 -13.60 -10.73 -25.32
C MET A 1 -12.73 -9.49 -25.46
N THR A 2 -11.58 -9.40 -24.79
CA THR A 2 -10.67 -8.22 -24.83
C THR A 2 -10.23 -7.77 -26.23
N ARG A 3 -9.88 -8.70 -27.13
CA ARG A 3 -9.51 -8.39 -28.53
C ARG A 3 -10.68 -7.79 -29.33
N SER A 4 -11.91 -8.22 -29.06
CA SER A 4 -13.12 -7.74 -29.73
C SER A 4 -13.51 -6.34 -29.26
N VAL A 5 -13.37 -6.06 -27.96
CA VAL A 5 -13.66 -4.74 -27.38
C VAL A 5 -12.62 -3.70 -27.83
N LYS A 6 -11.32 -4.03 -27.81
CA LYS A 6 -10.26 -3.15 -28.34
C LYS A 6 -10.45 -2.79 -29.81
N ALA A 7 -10.94 -3.74 -30.62
CA ALA A 7 -11.20 -3.48 -32.04
C ALA A 7 -12.36 -2.48 -32.26
N LEU A 8 -13.37 -2.47 -31.37
CA LEU A 8 -14.51 -1.57 -31.46
C LEU A 8 -14.13 -0.12 -31.08
N THR A 9 -13.27 0.07 -30.07
CA THR A 9 -12.78 1.40 -29.69
C THR A 9 -11.88 2.03 -30.76
N ILE A 10 -11.06 1.24 -31.45
CA ILE A 10 -10.17 1.72 -32.54
C ILE A 10 -10.96 2.16 -33.79
N GLN A 11 -12.16 1.61 -34.01
CA GLN A 11 -12.93 1.87 -35.21
C GLN A 11 -13.90 3.07 -35.12
N ASN A 12 -13.87 3.86 -34.03
CA ASN A 12 -14.68 5.08 -33.84
C ASN A 12 -16.22 4.89 -33.98
N TYR A 13 -16.75 3.68 -33.75
CA TYR A 13 -18.20 3.43 -33.80
C TYR A 13 -18.94 3.80 -32.51
N LEU A 14 -18.23 4.30 -31.49
CA LEU A 14 -18.75 4.52 -30.15
C LEU A 14 -18.78 6.02 -29.84
N ASP A 15 -19.77 6.43 -29.03
CA ASP A 15 -19.77 7.74 -28.40
C ASP A 15 -18.46 7.95 -27.61
N GLN A 16 -17.96 9.20 -27.58
CA GLN A 16 -16.67 9.51 -26.94
C GLN A 16 -16.64 9.15 -25.46
N ASN A 17 -17.75 9.34 -24.73
CA ASN A 17 -17.82 8.99 -23.32
C ASN A 17 -17.81 7.48 -23.12
N LEU A 18 -18.50 6.74 -23.98
CA LEU A 18 -18.51 5.28 -23.96
C LEU A 18 -17.14 4.69 -24.34
N ALA A 19 -16.48 5.25 -25.36
CA ALA A 19 -15.12 4.87 -25.75
C ALA A 19 -14.13 5.08 -24.60
N LYS A 20 -14.22 6.22 -23.90
CA LYS A 20 -13.40 6.50 -22.72
C LYS A 20 -13.67 5.47 -21.60
N HIS A 21 -14.93 5.24 -21.24
CA HIS A 21 -15.28 4.27 -20.19
C HIS A 21 -14.80 2.85 -20.51
N ILE A 22 -14.88 2.44 -21.78
CA ILE A 22 -14.36 1.15 -22.24
C ILE A 22 -12.83 1.09 -22.13
N ASN A 23 -12.12 2.16 -22.51
CA ASN A 23 -10.66 2.20 -22.39
C ASN A 23 -10.23 2.16 -20.92
N ASP A 24 -10.86 2.95 -20.05
CA ASP A 24 -10.61 2.94 -18.60
C ASP A 24 -10.76 1.52 -18.04
N ALA A 25 -11.83 0.80 -18.41
CA ALA A 25 -12.07 -0.59 -17.98
C ALA A 25 -11.12 -1.64 -18.59
N LEU A 26 -10.54 -1.35 -19.76
CA LEU A 26 -9.55 -2.21 -20.41
C LEU A 26 -8.14 -2.02 -19.83
N GLU A 27 -7.84 -0.81 -19.38
CA GLU A 27 -6.60 -0.48 -18.66
C GLU A 27 -6.67 -1.04 -17.24
N GLN A 28 -7.76 -0.75 -16.51
CA GLN A 28 -7.99 -1.21 -15.15
C GLN A 28 -9.42 -1.75 -15.01
N PRO A 29 -9.60 -3.08 -14.92
CA PRO A 29 -10.91 -3.67 -14.70
C PRO A 29 -11.55 -3.15 -13.40
N LEU A 30 -12.87 -2.91 -13.42
CA LEU A 30 -13.61 -2.32 -12.29
C LEU A 30 -13.37 -3.01 -10.94
N HIS A 31 -13.26 -4.35 -10.92
CA HIS A 31 -13.02 -5.13 -9.70
C HIS A 31 -11.58 -5.03 -9.17
N MET A 32 -10.68 -4.44 -9.95
CA MET A 32 -9.31 -4.09 -9.59
C MET A 32 -9.13 -2.58 -9.46
N GLY A 33 -10.22 -1.80 -9.32
CA GLY A 33 -10.16 -0.34 -9.16
C GLY A 33 -10.48 0.09 -7.73
N VAL A 34 -9.90 1.20 -7.27
CA VAL A 34 -10.31 1.82 -6.00
C VAL A 34 -11.75 2.31 -6.14
N PRO A 35 -12.74 1.84 -5.34
CA PRO A 35 -14.14 2.22 -5.52
C PRO A 35 -14.37 3.73 -5.52
N ARG A 36 -13.57 4.48 -4.76
CA ARG A 36 -13.63 5.94 -4.72
C ARG A 36 -13.15 6.60 -6.02
N ILE A 37 -12.07 6.09 -6.62
CA ILE A 37 -11.55 6.56 -7.91
C ILE A 37 -12.54 6.16 -9.01
N GLU A 38 -13.05 4.93 -8.97
CA GLU A 38 -14.03 4.44 -9.93
C GLU A 38 -15.35 5.23 -9.85
N ALA A 39 -15.81 5.60 -8.65
CA ALA A 39 -16.94 6.50 -8.48
C ALA A 39 -16.67 7.89 -9.08
N HIS A 40 -15.45 8.42 -8.93
CA HIS A 40 -15.06 9.71 -9.54
C HIS A 40 -15.07 9.65 -11.07
N LYS A 41 -14.61 8.54 -11.68
CA LYS A 41 -14.66 8.30 -13.13
C LYS A 41 -16.11 8.09 -13.62
N PHE A 42 -16.91 7.37 -12.85
CA PHE A 42 -18.26 6.95 -13.25
C PHE A 42 -19.31 8.05 -13.14
N ILE A 43 -19.22 8.96 -12.15
CA ILE A 43 -20.21 10.05 -11.99
C ILE A 43 -20.32 10.93 -13.27
N PRO A 44 -19.22 11.43 -13.87
CA PRO A 44 -19.28 12.17 -15.12
C PRO A 44 -19.79 11.34 -16.30
N PHE A 45 -19.44 10.04 -16.36
CA PHE A 45 -19.95 9.13 -17.38
C PHE A 45 -21.49 9.00 -17.28
N TYR A 46 -21.99 8.71 -16.08
CA TYR A 46 -23.42 8.54 -15.81
C TYR A 46 -24.24 9.83 -16.02
N GLU A 47 -23.62 11.01 -15.84
CA GLU A 47 -24.26 12.29 -16.14
C GLU A 47 -24.63 12.45 -17.61
N HIS A 48 -23.83 11.87 -18.52
CA HIS A 48 -24.05 11.92 -19.96
C HIS A 48 -24.89 10.75 -20.49
N ASP A 49 -25.29 9.82 -19.62
CA ASP A 49 -26.16 8.70 -19.98
C ASP A 49 -27.61 9.20 -20.21
N ASP A 50 -28.20 8.79 -21.33
CA ASP A 50 -29.59 9.12 -21.71
C ASP A 50 -30.61 8.44 -20.79
N SER A 51 -30.23 7.32 -20.16
CA SER A 51 -31.04 6.52 -19.23
C SER A 51 -30.82 6.86 -17.76
N LYS A 52 -30.06 7.93 -17.46
CA LYS A 52 -29.71 8.30 -16.09
C LYS A 52 -30.94 8.56 -15.21
N ASN A 53 -30.79 8.26 -13.94
CA ASN A 53 -31.71 8.68 -12.90
C ASN A 53 -31.15 9.93 -12.20
N ASP A 54 -31.81 11.08 -12.38
CA ASP A 54 -31.37 12.36 -11.80
C ASP A 54 -31.28 12.34 -10.27
N THR A 55 -32.10 11.52 -9.61
CA THR A 55 -32.06 11.38 -8.14
C THR A 55 -30.78 10.67 -7.71
N LEU A 56 -30.42 9.57 -8.39
CA LEU A 56 -29.19 8.83 -8.11
C LEU A 56 -27.95 9.66 -8.45
N LEU A 57 -27.96 10.38 -9.57
CA LEU A 57 -26.86 11.27 -9.96
C LEU A 57 -26.64 12.37 -8.91
N LYS A 58 -27.72 13.02 -8.46
CA LYS A 58 -27.65 14.05 -7.42
C LYS A 58 -27.14 13.47 -6.10
N PHE A 59 -27.62 12.30 -5.71
CA PHE A 59 -27.17 11.61 -4.51
C PHE A 59 -25.67 11.31 -4.57
N ALA A 60 -25.20 10.70 -5.67
CA ALA A 60 -23.79 10.35 -5.85
C ALA A 60 -22.87 11.58 -5.77
N LYS A 61 -23.25 12.70 -6.41
CA LYS A 61 -22.48 13.95 -6.34
C LYS A 61 -22.42 14.53 -4.93
N LEU A 62 -23.54 14.53 -4.20
CA LEU A 62 -23.60 15.06 -2.84
C LEU A 62 -22.79 14.20 -1.87
N ASP A 63 -22.94 12.87 -1.95
CA ASP A 63 -22.19 11.94 -1.11
C ASP A 63 -20.68 12.02 -1.41
N PHE A 64 -20.30 12.10 -2.69
CA PHE A 64 -18.91 12.31 -3.08
C PHE A 64 -18.35 13.59 -2.45
N ASN A 65 -19.00 14.73 -2.64
CA ASN A 65 -18.49 16.00 -2.08
C ASN A 65 -18.48 16.01 -0.54
N ARG A 66 -19.46 15.37 0.11
CA ARG A 66 -19.53 15.24 1.57
C ARG A 66 -18.31 14.51 2.13
N VAL A 67 -17.90 13.41 1.50
CA VAL A 67 -16.73 12.61 1.91
C VAL A 67 -15.41 13.26 1.49
N GLN A 68 -15.39 14.02 0.40
CA GLN A 68 -14.19 14.74 -0.05
C GLN A 68 -13.77 15.86 0.92
N LEU A 69 -14.72 16.48 1.61
CA LEU A 69 -14.46 17.58 2.54
C LEU A 69 -13.57 17.19 3.74
N PRO A 70 -13.89 16.15 4.54
CA PRO A 70 -13.00 15.71 5.61
C PRO A 70 -11.64 15.27 5.05
N HIS A 71 -11.61 14.68 3.84
CA HIS A 71 -10.33 14.28 3.25
C HIS A 71 -9.39 15.45 2.97
N GLN A 72 -9.93 16.59 2.51
CA GLN A 72 -9.14 17.81 2.32
C GLN A 72 -8.61 18.37 3.65
N GLN A 73 -9.38 18.25 4.73
CA GLN A 73 -8.96 18.69 6.06
C GLN A 73 -7.85 17.80 6.62
N GLU A 74 -8.00 16.49 6.49
CA GLU A 74 -6.98 15.50 6.87
C GLU A 74 -5.70 15.71 6.06
N LEU A 75 -5.79 15.86 4.75
CA LEU A 75 -4.63 16.11 3.89
C LEU A 75 -3.89 17.40 4.27
N ALA A 76 -4.63 18.48 4.59
CA ALA A 76 -4.02 19.73 5.05
C ALA A 76 -3.27 19.55 6.38
N TYR A 77 -3.82 18.76 7.31
CA TYR A 77 -3.16 18.41 8.56
C TYR A 77 -1.89 17.59 8.32
N ILE A 78 -1.97 16.53 7.51
CA ILE A 78 -0.85 15.63 7.21
C ILE A 78 0.25 16.39 6.47
N THR A 79 -0.09 17.24 5.50
CA THR A 79 0.88 18.08 4.77
C THR A 79 1.66 18.97 5.74
N ARG A 80 0.97 19.61 6.68
CA ARG A 80 1.62 20.43 7.71
C ARG A 80 2.52 19.59 8.62
N TRP A 81 2.08 18.39 9.00
CA TRP A 81 2.86 17.50 9.84
C TRP A 81 4.12 16.97 9.13
N VAL A 82 4.02 16.50 7.89
CA VAL A 82 5.15 16.01 7.09
C VAL A 82 6.19 17.10 6.85
N SER A 83 5.76 18.36 6.67
CA SER A 83 6.68 19.50 6.52
C SER A 83 7.62 19.74 7.72
N THR A 84 7.36 19.10 8.88
CA THR A 84 8.28 19.13 10.03
C THR A 84 9.53 18.26 9.83
N TYR A 85 9.54 17.36 8.84
CA TYR A 85 10.64 16.44 8.53
C TYR A 85 11.34 16.87 7.24
N SER A 86 12.50 17.53 7.36
CA SER A 86 13.23 18.12 6.22
C SER A 86 13.79 17.11 5.20
N TYR A 87 13.81 15.81 5.55
CA TYR A 87 14.32 14.74 4.71
C TYR A 87 13.21 13.88 4.05
N SER A 88 11.94 14.15 4.36
CA SER A 88 10.82 13.40 3.79
C SER A 88 10.63 13.72 2.31
N ARG A 89 10.38 12.70 1.49
CA ARG A 89 10.00 12.88 0.08
C ARG A 89 8.63 13.59 -0.01
N ASP A 90 8.47 14.47 -0.99
CA ASP A 90 7.18 15.09 -1.31
C ASP A 90 6.26 14.08 -2.00
N ARG A 91 5.71 13.17 -1.20
CA ARG A 91 4.79 12.10 -1.62
C ARG A 91 3.48 12.17 -0.83
N THR A 92 3.22 13.22 -0.04
CA THR A 92 2.15 13.18 0.97
C THR A 92 0.75 13.02 0.37
N VAL A 93 0.53 13.44 -0.88
CA VAL A 93 -0.75 13.23 -1.57
C VAL A 93 -0.97 11.76 -1.95
N GLU A 94 0.02 11.11 -2.56
CA GLU A 94 -0.03 9.69 -2.94
C GLU A 94 -0.26 8.81 -1.72
N MET A 95 0.43 9.19 -0.67
CA MET A 95 0.52 8.52 0.59
C MET A 95 -0.79 8.69 1.41
N TYR A 96 -1.39 9.87 1.35
CA TYR A 96 -2.76 10.07 1.84
C TYR A 96 -3.80 9.33 0.98
N LEU A 97 -3.62 9.27 -0.34
CA LEU A 97 -4.49 8.51 -1.24
C LEU A 97 -4.47 7.02 -0.90
N TRP A 98 -3.33 6.47 -0.47
CA TRP A 98 -3.23 5.11 0.07
C TRP A 98 -4.04 4.95 1.36
N SER A 99 -3.96 5.92 2.29
CA SER A 99 -4.76 5.90 3.51
C SER A 99 -6.27 5.99 3.23
N VAL A 100 -6.70 6.83 2.28
CA VAL A 100 -8.11 6.93 1.86
C VAL A 100 -8.58 5.63 1.20
N ALA A 101 -7.69 4.94 0.50
CA ALA A 101 -7.98 3.66 -0.10
C ALA A 101 -8.16 2.53 0.93
N GLN A 102 -7.64 2.64 2.17
CA GLN A 102 -7.63 1.50 3.11
C GLN A 102 -8.23 1.77 4.50
N TYR A 103 -8.52 3.03 4.84
CA TYR A 103 -8.70 3.50 6.22
C TYR A 103 -7.41 3.35 7.07
N PHE A 104 -7.02 4.46 7.71
CA PHE A 104 -5.96 4.64 8.72
C PHE A 104 -4.51 5.00 8.27
N GLU A 105 -3.79 5.60 9.24
CA GLU A 105 -2.83 6.72 9.25
C GLU A 105 -1.58 6.74 8.34
N PRO A 106 -1.04 7.94 8.04
CA PRO A 106 0.15 8.12 7.21
C PRO A 106 1.42 7.46 7.77
N HIS A 107 2.21 6.79 6.92
CA HIS A 107 3.44 6.07 7.29
C HIS A 107 4.68 6.56 6.52
N PHE A 108 4.84 7.88 6.40
CA PHE A 108 5.66 8.49 5.34
C PHE A 108 7.00 9.06 5.78
N SER A 109 7.68 8.38 6.70
CA SER A 109 8.99 8.86 7.17
C SER A 109 9.98 7.77 7.60
N ARG A 110 9.54 6.50 7.66
CA ARG A 110 10.39 5.38 8.08
C ARG A 110 11.26 4.86 6.95
N ASP A 111 10.66 4.65 5.78
CA ASP A 111 11.33 4.21 4.55
C ASP A 111 12.51 5.15 4.21
N ASP A 112 12.24 6.47 4.15
CA ASP A 112 13.24 7.49 3.81
C ASP A 112 14.43 7.54 4.81
N ALA A 113 14.19 7.24 6.08
CA ALA A 113 15.26 7.18 7.07
C ALA A 113 16.20 6.01 6.84
N TYR A 114 15.67 4.82 6.51
CA TYR A 114 16.45 3.61 6.23
C TYR A 114 17.12 3.63 4.86
N ASP A 115 16.45 4.18 3.84
CA ASP A 115 16.91 4.11 2.45
C ASP A 115 17.89 5.22 2.05
N ALA A 116 17.71 6.44 2.58
CA ALA A 116 18.37 7.61 2.00
C ALA A 116 19.24 8.42 2.98
N TYR A 117 18.96 8.36 4.29
CA TYR A 117 19.51 9.35 5.22
C TYR A 117 20.33 8.76 6.37
N GLY A 118 19.91 7.63 6.96
CA GLY A 118 20.58 7.04 8.10
C GLY A 118 21.87 6.30 7.74
N THR A 119 22.92 6.46 8.56
CA THR A 119 24.08 5.56 8.49
C THR A 119 23.73 4.19 9.09
N LEU A 120 24.39 3.10 8.66
CA LEU A 120 24.14 1.76 9.22
C LEU A 120 24.20 1.70 10.76
N GLY A 121 25.09 2.49 11.38
CA GLY A 121 25.20 2.57 12.84
C GLY A 121 23.98 3.23 13.48
N GLU A 122 23.49 4.33 12.89
CA GLU A 122 22.28 5.03 13.36
C GLU A 122 21.02 4.18 13.12
N LEU A 123 20.93 3.50 11.97
CA LEU A 123 19.83 2.59 11.65
C LEU A 123 19.77 1.43 12.63
N ARG A 124 20.92 0.84 12.99
CA ARG A 124 20.97 -0.21 14.01
C ARG A 124 20.45 0.30 15.36
N SER A 125 20.90 1.48 15.79
CA SER A 125 20.42 2.09 17.04
C SER A 125 18.91 2.35 17.01
N PHE A 126 18.38 2.79 15.86
CA PHE A 126 16.95 2.98 15.67
C PHE A 126 16.18 1.65 15.69
N THR A 127 16.64 0.62 14.98
CA THR A 127 16.03 -0.72 15.01
C THR A 127 16.03 -1.29 16.43
N ASP A 128 17.14 -1.16 17.15
CA ASP A 128 17.26 -1.60 18.55
C ASP A 128 16.29 -0.85 19.48
N ALA A 129 16.09 0.45 19.26
CA ALA A 129 15.10 1.23 20.02
C ALA A 129 13.67 0.75 19.74
N VAL A 130 13.34 0.43 18.49
CA VAL A 130 12.03 -0.15 18.11
C VAL A 130 11.85 -1.54 18.71
N GLU A 131 12.88 -2.38 18.71
CA GLU A 131 12.84 -3.71 19.33
C GLU A 131 12.58 -3.64 20.84
N ARG A 132 13.22 -2.69 21.53
CA ARG A 132 12.98 -2.42 22.96
C ARG A 132 11.60 -1.82 23.22
N TRP A 133 11.10 -1.01 22.28
CA TRP A 133 9.84 -0.25 22.39
C TRP A 133 9.76 0.57 23.69
N ASP A 134 10.88 1.17 24.09
CA ASP A 134 11.00 1.98 25.31
C ASP A 134 11.26 3.45 24.93
N ILE A 135 10.40 4.34 25.43
CA ILE A 135 10.54 5.79 25.20
C ILE A 135 11.86 6.35 25.70
N ASN A 136 12.48 5.72 26.71
CA ASN A 136 13.77 6.14 27.23
C ASN A 136 14.91 6.01 26.20
N CYS A 137 14.77 5.08 25.25
CA CYS A 137 15.74 4.89 24.16
C CYS A 137 15.77 6.08 23.19
N ILE A 138 14.75 6.96 23.20
CA ILE A 138 14.74 8.15 22.34
C ILE A 138 15.95 9.06 22.60
N SER A 139 16.45 9.09 23.83
CA SER A 139 17.61 9.90 24.21
C SER A 139 18.91 9.42 23.57
N GLU A 140 18.96 8.14 23.17
CA GLU A 140 20.10 7.47 22.54
C GLU A 140 20.14 7.67 21.01
N LEU A 141 19.04 8.14 20.42
CA LEU A 141 18.91 8.32 18.98
C LEU A 141 19.45 9.69 18.51
N PRO A 142 19.93 9.79 17.26
CA PRO A 142 20.22 11.08 16.62
C PRO A 142 19.01 12.02 16.64
N GLU A 143 19.24 13.33 16.79
CA GLU A 143 18.16 14.33 16.91
C GLU A 143 17.12 14.26 15.79
N TYR A 144 17.53 13.92 14.57
CA TYR A 144 16.61 13.82 13.42
C TYR A 144 15.72 12.55 13.44
N MET A 145 16.13 11.50 14.16
CA MET A 145 15.38 10.23 14.31
C MET A 145 14.45 10.22 15.52
N LYS A 146 14.67 11.10 16.51
CA LYS A 146 13.80 11.18 17.69
C LYS A 146 12.33 11.44 17.32
N PRO A 147 12.01 12.41 16.46
CA PRO A 147 10.62 12.66 16.07
C PRO A 147 10.00 11.46 15.34
N LEU A 148 10.79 10.73 14.55
CA LEU A 148 10.36 9.51 13.87
C LEU A 148 9.99 8.40 14.86
N PHE A 149 10.82 8.19 15.89
CA PHE A 149 10.53 7.21 16.93
C PHE A 149 9.28 7.59 17.73
N SER A 150 9.14 8.86 18.13
CA SER A 150 7.93 9.35 18.80
C SER A 150 6.67 9.19 17.96
N ALA A 151 6.74 9.48 16.67
CA ALA A 151 5.63 9.30 15.74
C ALA A 151 5.21 7.83 15.62
N LEU A 152 6.16 6.90 15.77
CA LEU A 152 5.88 5.47 15.82
C LEU A 152 5.31 5.04 17.17
N SER A 153 5.88 5.47 18.30
CA SER A 153 5.50 4.93 19.62
C SER A 153 4.23 5.56 20.20
N ASN A 154 4.05 6.87 20.08
CA ASN A 154 3.02 7.61 20.80
C ASN A 154 1.58 7.16 20.46
N PRO A 155 1.21 6.93 19.18
CA PRO A 155 -0.15 6.46 18.86
C PRO A 155 -0.49 5.13 19.54
N PHE A 156 0.50 4.25 19.73
CA PHE A 156 0.29 2.96 20.37
C PHE A 156 0.04 3.06 21.88
N ASP A 157 0.56 4.10 22.52
CA ASP A 157 0.33 4.31 23.95
C ASP A 157 -1.08 4.87 24.20
N GLU A 158 -1.55 5.78 23.34
CA GLU A 158 -2.92 6.28 23.35
C GLU A 158 -3.93 5.16 23.06
N LEU A 159 -3.69 4.41 21.99
CA LEU A 159 -4.51 3.28 21.57
C LEU A 159 -4.55 2.14 22.60
N ASN A 160 -3.44 1.91 23.33
CA ASN A 160 -3.43 0.92 24.41
C ASN A 160 -4.34 1.32 25.58
N ASN A 161 -4.45 2.61 25.88
CA ASN A 161 -5.34 3.09 26.93
C ASN A 161 -6.81 2.92 26.50
N GLU A 162 -7.14 3.27 25.25
CA GLU A 162 -8.49 3.10 24.71
C GLU A 162 -8.92 1.63 24.64
N LEU A 163 -8.08 0.76 24.08
CA LEU A 163 -8.40 -0.66 23.91
C LEU A 163 -8.29 -1.47 25.21
N ALA A 164 -7.57 -0.98 26.22
CA ALA A 164 -7.56 -1.61 27.54
C ALA A 164 -8.94 -1.54 28.21
N GLU A 165 -9.69 -0.45 28.01
CA GLU A 165 -11.06 -0.31 28.52
C GLU A 165 -12.01 -1.34 27.87
N GLU A 166 -11.73 -1.76 26.64
CA GLU A 166 -12.49 -2.77 25.90
C GLU A 166 -11.99 -4.22 26.12
N GLY A 167 -10.92 -4.42 26.91
CA GLY A 167 -10.30 -5.74 27.10
C GLY A 167 -9.54 -6.27 25.89
N ARG A 168 -9.12 -5.39 24.97
CA ARG A 168 -8.51 -5.71 23.68
C ARG A 168 -7.03 -5.33 23.58
N SER A 169 -6.36 -5.08 24.70
CA SER A 169 -4.94 -4.68 24.76
C SER A 169 -3.97 -5.66 24.09
N TYR A 170 -4.34 -6.95 23.97
CA TYR A 170 -3.54 -7.96 23.25
C TYR A 170 -3.28 -7.59 21.78
N SER A 171 -4.19 -6.86 21.16
CA SER A 171 -4.12 -6.45 19.76
C SER A 171 -3.04 -5.38 19.52
N VAL A 172 -2.79 -4.53 20.52
CA VAL A 172 -1.67 -3.57 20.53
C VAL A 172 -0.34 -4.29 20.58
N SER A 173 -0.20 -5.31 21.45
CA SER A 173 1.04 -6.10 21.55
C SER A 173 1.43 -6.71 20.20
N PHE A 174 0.47 -7.31 19.50
CA PHE A 174 0.74 -7.87 18.18
C PHE A 174 1.16 -6.82 17.15
N THR A 175 0.47 -5.68 17.14
CA THR A 175 0.78 -4.61 16.19
C THR A 175 2.19 -4.05 16.46
N LYS A 176 2.62 -3.98 17.72
CA LYS A 176 4.02 -3.70 18.10
C LYS A 176 4.97 -4.76 17.55
N ASP A 177 4.65 -6.05 17.69
CA ASP A 177 5.48 -7.14 17.16
C ASP A 177 5.61 -7.11 15.63
N MET A 178 4.52 -6.79 14.91
CA MET A 178 4.57 -6.57 13.46
C MET A 178 5.51 -5.41 13.11
N MET A 179 5.39 -4.29 13.82
CA MET A 179 6.24 -3.12 13.61
C MET A 179 7.73 -3.38 13.87
N LYS A 180 8.04 -4.23 14.86
CA LYS A 180 9.41 -4.74 15.08
C LYS A 180 9.90 -5.59 13.91
N GLY A 181 9.03 -6.44 13.34
CA GLY A 181 9.31 -7.19 12.13
C GLY A 181 9.65 -6.29 10.95
N VAL A 182 8.86 -5.24 10.71
CA VAL A 182 9.09 -4.25 9.66
C VAL A 182 10.43 -3.53 9.85
N ALA A 183 10.73 -3.07 11.07
CA ALA A 183 12.01 -2.40 11.36
C ALA A 183 13.23 -3.30 11.10
N ARG A 184 13.15 -4.59 11.46
CA ARG A 184 14.19 -5.57 11.15
C ARG A 184 14.36 -5.78 9.65
N ALA A 185 13.26 -5.86 8.91
CA ALA A 185 13.29 -6.08 7.47
C ALA A 185 13.90 -4.88 6.72
N TYR A 186 13.56 -3.65 7.12
CA TYR A 186 14.22 -2.45 6.59
C TYR A 186 15.71 -2.40 6.94
N PHE A 187 16.10 -2.82 8.15
CA PHE A 187 17.51 -2.88 8.51
C PHE A 187 18.29 -3.87 7.63
N VAL A 188 17.71 -5.04 7.33
CA VAL A 188 18.30 -6.02 6.40
C VAL A 188 18.48 -5.42 5.00
N GLU A 189 17.48 -4.70 4.48
CA GLU A 189 17.59 -4.00 3.19
C GLU A 189 18.72 -2.96 3.18
N ALA A 190 18.84 -2.17 4.25
CA ALA A 190 19.94 -1.22 4.40
C ALA A 190 21.32 -1.91 4.47
N GLN A 191 21.41 -3.08 5.13
CA GLN A 191 22.64 -3.89 5.14
C GLN A 191 23.01 -4.37 3.74
N TRP A 192 22.05 -4.93 3.00
CA TRP A 192 22.26 -5.37 1.63
C TRP A 192 22.74 -4.23 0.73
N PHE A 193 22.11 -3.06 0.83
CA PHE A 193 22.50 -1.86 0.09
C PHE A 193 23.95 -1.45 0.40
N HIS A 194 24.29 -1.32 1.68
CA HIS A 194 25.63 -0.88 2.09
C HIS A 194 26.73 -1.90 1.72
N GLU A 195 26.43 -3.19 1.78
CA GLU A 195 27.36 -4.27 1.41
C GLU A 195 27.46 -4.47 -0.11
N GLY A 196 26.61 -3.82 -0.91
CA GLY A 196 26.47 -4.09 -2.34
C GLY A 196 26.01 -5.52 -2.62
N TYR A 197 25.36 -6.16 -1.65
CA TYR A 197 24.86 -7.51 -1.76
C TYR A 197 23.48 -7.51 -2.41
N MET A 198 23.36 -8.30 -3.48
CA MET A 198 22.08 -8.54 -4.14
C MET A 198 21.63 -9.97 -3.79
N PRO A 199 20.65 -10.13 -2.87
CA PRO A 199 20.13 -11.43 -2.46
C PRO A 199 19.45 -12.18 -3.62
N PRO A 200 19.33 -13.51 -3.53
CA PRO A 200 18.41 -14.30 -4.35
C PRO A 200 16.98 -13.74 -4.29
N PHE A 201 16.21 -13.98 -5.35
CA PHE A 201 14.84 -13.51 -5.51
C PHE A 201 13.95 -13.93 -4.35
N ASP A 202 13.96 -15.20 -3.95
CA ASP A 202 13.10 -15.70 -2.88
C ASP A 202 13.43 -15.06 -1.51
N GLU A 203 14.72 -14.84 -1.24
CA GLU A 203 15.18 -14.16 -0.01
C GLU A 203 14.73 -12.70 -0.02
N ARG A 204 14.94 -11.99 -1.14
CA ARG A 204 14.51 -10.60 -1.29
C ARG A 204 13.01 -10.45 -1.17
N MET A 205 12.25 -11.30 -1.87
CA MET A 205 10.80 -11.28 -1.87
C MET A 205 10.24 -11.53 -0.47
N SER A 206 10.80 -12.49 0.27
CA SER A 206 10.38 -12.78 1.64
C SER A 206 10.57 -11.56 2.56
N ASN A 207 11.68 -10.84 2.43
CA ASN A 207 11.91 -9.60 3.19
C ASN A 207 11.00 -8.45 2.72
N ALA A 208 10.82 -8.33 1.40
CA ALA A 208 10.04 -7.27 0.77
C ALA A 208 8.53 -7.36 1.06
N ILE A 209 8.02 -8.57 1.31
CA ILE A 209 6.66 -8.82 1.81
C ILE A 209 6.51 -8.30 3.25
N VAL A 210 7.53 -8.48 4.10
CA VAL A 210 7.53 -7.97 5.47
C VAL A 210 7.58 -6.44 5.50
N THR A 211 8.44 -5.82 4.69
CA THR A 211 8.48 -4.34 4.57
C THR A 211 7.22 -3.76 3.92
N GLY A 212 6.57 -4.55 3.05
CA GLY A 212 5.26 -4.22 2.46
C GLY A 212 4.06 -4.50 3.38
N THR A 213 4.28 -5.14 4.54
CA THR A 213 3.20 -5.47 5.47
C THR A 213 2.71 -4.21 6.17
N TYR A 214 1.63 -3.65 5.64
CA TYR A 214 0.90 -2.54 6.25
C TYR A 214 0.00 -3.05 7.39
N ILE A 215 -0.21 -2.24 8.44
CA ILE A 215 -1.11 -2.60 9.54
C ILE A 215 -2.54 -2.59 9.01
N ALA A 216 -3.05 -3.76 8.65
CA ALA A 216 -4.47 -3.99 8.59
C ALA A 216 -5.07 -3.78 9.99
N GLY A 217 -6.25 -3.15 10.05
CA GLY A 217 -6.88 -2.72 11.29
C GLY A 217 -6.84 -3.75 12.41
N ILE A 218 -6.56 -3.26 13.61
CA ILE A 218 -6.44 -3.99 14.88
C ILE A 218 -7.65 -4.92 15.14
N ASP A 219 -8.81 -4.57 14.58
CA ASP A 219 -10.05 -5.32 14.65
C ASP A 219 -10.03 -6.70 13.99
N ALA A 220 -9.05 -7.02 13.14
CA ALA A 220 -8.90 -8.35 12.55
C ALA A 220 -7.65 -9.11 12.97
N TYR A 221 -7.08 -8.72 14.11
CA TYR A 221 -5.92 -9.37 14.70
C TYR A 221 -5.92 -10.91 14.57
N GLU A 222 -6.97 -11.60 15.03
CA GLU A 222 -6.99 -13.07 15.09
C GLU A 222 -6.91 -13.69 13.70
N TRP A 223 -7.54 -13.04 12.72
CA TRP A 223 -7.50 -13.47 11.33
C TRP A 223 -6.14 -13.18 10.70
N LEU A 224 -5.60 -11.96 10.88
CA LEU A 224 -4.28 -11.58 10.37
C LEU A 224 -3.18 -12.49 10.94
N ARG A 225 -3.26 -12.84 12.23
CA ARG A 225 -2.32 -13.74 12.91
C ARG A 225 -2.26 -15.13 12.27
N SER A 226 -3.35 -15.61 11.67
CA SER A 226 -3.38 -16.89 10.96
C SER A 226 -2.61 -16.88 9.64
N GLN A 227 -2.11 -15.71 9.21
CA GLN A 227 -1.46 -15.48 7.92
C GLN A 227 -2.30 -16.03 6.76
N PRO A 228 -3.50 -15.46 6.55
CA PRO A 228 -4.43 -15.98 5.56
C PRO A 228 -3.83 -15.82 4.17
N LYS A 229 -4.11 -16.78 3.26
CA LYS A 229 -3.52 -16.81 1.93
C LYS A 229 -3.72 -15.50 1.16
N ILE A 230 -4.88 -14.86 1.33
CA ILE A 230 -5.20 -13.56 0.75
C ILE A 230 -4.21 -12.46 1.14
N MET A 231 -3.71 -12.46 2.37
CA MET A 231 -2.75 -11.47 2.85
C MET A 231 -1.41 -11.64 2.12
N THR A 232 -0.86 -12.86 2.12
CA THR A 232 0.41 -13.16 1.44
C THR A 232 0.31 -12.86 -0.05
N ALA A 233 -0.80 -13.23 -0.69
CA ALA A 233 -1.06 -12.92 -2.08
C ALA A 233 -1.10 -11.40 -2.31
N SER A 234 -1.84 -10.64 -1.50
CA SER A 234 -1.97 -9.19 -1.63
C SER A 234 -0.62 -8.48 -1.50
N PHE A 235 0.18 -8.80 -0.48
CA PHE A 235 1.50 -8.17 -0.31
C PHE A 235 2.49 -8.55 -1.41
N THR A 236 2.46 -9.80 -1.86
CA THR A 236 3.30 -10.25 -3.00
C THR A 236 2.95 -9.45 -4.25
N LEU A 237 1.65 -9.33 -4.57
CA LEU A 237 1.19 -8.57 -5.72
C LEU A 237 1.56 -7.08 -5.61
N SER A 238 1.34 -6.45 -4.44
CA SER A 238 1.73 -5.05 -4.22
C SER A 238 3.20 -4.82 -4.46
N ARG A 239 4.06 -5.72 -3.95
CA ARG A 239 5.50 -5.63 -4.10
C ARG A 239 5.92 -5.76 -5.57
N LEU A 240 5.37 -6.75 -6.27
CA LEU A 240 5.66 -6.96 -7.70
C LEU A 240 5.26 -5.74 -8.55
N ILE A 241 4.07 -5.18 -8.31
CA ILE A 241 3.59 -4.01 -9.07
C ILE A 241 4.45 -2.78 -8.74
N ALA A 242 4.73 -2.53 -7.46
CA ALA A 242 5.56 -1.40 -7.03
C ALA A 242 6.96 -1.44 -7.65
N ASP A 243 7.62 -2.59 -7.59
CA ASP A 243 8.99 -2.74 -8.08
C ASP A 243 9.07 -2.67 -9.63
N LEU A 244 8.03 -3.10 -10.35
CA LEU A 244 7.92 -2.87 -11.80
C LEU A 244 7.78 -1.39 -12.13
N ALA A 245 6.95 -0.65 -11.40
CA ALA A 245 6.76 0.78 -11.62
C ALA A 245 8.02 1.59 -11.28
N GLU A 246 8.76 1.21 -10.24
CA GLU A 246 10.03 1.84 -9.88
C GLU A 246 11.16 1.50 -10.87
N GLN A 247 11.12 0.33 -11.50
CA GLN A 247 12.04 -0.01 -12.59
C GLN A 247 11.87 0.91 -13.80
N GLU A 248 10.64 1.26 -14.17
CA GLU A 248 10.36 2.24 -15.23
C GLU A 248 10.92 3.64 -14.90
N ARG A 249 11.07 3.93 -13.60
CA ARG A 249 11.67 5.17 -13.08
C ARG A 249 13.19 5.11 -12.93
N GLY A 250 13.82 3.95 -13.20
CA GLY A 250 15.26 3.76 -13.20
C GLY A 250 15.88 3.45 -11.83
N HIS A 251 15.10 2.95 -10.86
CA HIS A 251 15.63 2.54 -9.55
C HIS A 251 16.28 1.15 -9.61
N VAL A 252 17.48 1.00 -9.00
CA VAL A 252 18.43 -0.10 -9.27
C VAL A 252 18.65 -1.01 -8.04
N ALA A 253 17.60 -1.23 -7.25
CA ALA A 253 17.61 -2.17 -6.13
C ALA A 253 16.19 -2.65 -5.86
N SER A 254 15.73 -3.65 -6.60
CA SER A 254 14.35 -4.17 -6.51
C SER A 254 14.27 -5.69 -6.68
N VAL A 255 13.11 -6.29 -6.37
CA VAL A 255 12.86 -7.72 -6.60
C VAL A 255 13.02 -8.11 -8.07
N VAL A 256 12.82 -7.17 -9.00
CA VAL A 256 13.07 -7.36 -10.43
C VAL A 256 14.54 -7.69 -10.66
N GLU A 257 15.45 -6.94 -10.06
CA GLU A 257 16.88 -7.14 -10.31
C GLU A 257 17.42 -8.41 -9.69
N SER A 258 16.94 -8.77 -8.49
CA SER A 258 17.23 -10.08 -7.91
C SER A 258 16.76 -11.20 -8.85
N TYR A 259 15.56 -11.07 -9.43
CA TYR A 259 15.04 -12.04 -10.40
C TYR A 259 15.90 -12.12 -11.66
N MET A 260 16.21 -10.96 -12.28
CA MET A 260 17.06 -10.88 -13.47
C MET A 260 18.45 -11.49 -13.23
N LYS A 261 19.04 -11.21 -12.07
CA LYS A 261 20.36 -11.73 -11.69
C LYS A 261 20.33 -13.24 -11.48
N GLU A 262 19.31 -13.76 -10.80
CA GLU A 262 19.21 -15.18 -10.46
C GLU A 262 18.90 -16.04 -11.70
N TYR A 263 17.96 -15.60 -12.53
CA TYR A 263 17.48 -16.38 -13.68
C TYR A 263 18.12 -15.97 -15.01
N GLY A 264 18.97 -14.93 -15.02
CA GLY A 264 19.65 -14.45 -16.22
C GLY A 264 18.70 -13.85 -17.27
N THR A 265 17.55 -13.32 -16.85
CA THR A 265 16.51 -12.79 -17.73
C THR A 265 16.73 -11.30 -18.03
N SER A 266 16.21 -10.85 -19.16
CA SER A 266 16.12 -9.43 -19.49
C SER A 266 15.03 -8.73 -18.65
N GLY A 267 15.05 -7.38 -18.64
CA GLY A 267 14.01 -6.60 -17.97
C GLY A 267 12.61 -6.84 -18.57
N GLU A 268 12.52 -7.01 -19.90
CA GLU A 268 11.26 -7.33 -20.58
C GLU A 268 10.74 -8.72 -20.22
N GLU A 269 11.60 -9.75 -20.27
CA GLU A 269 11.22 -11.12 -19.88
C GLU A 269 10.78 -11.20 -18.41
N THR A 270 11.48 -10.46 -17.52
CA THR A 270 11.13 -10.38 -16.10
C THR A 270 9.78 -9.69 -15.90
N ALA A 271 9.53 -8.59 -16.60
CA ALA A 271 8.25 -7.90 -16.54
C ALA A 271 7.09 -8.78 -17.06
N GLU A 272 7.31 -9.57 -18.11
CA GLU A 272 6.31 -10.53 -18.59
C GLU A 272 6.02 -11.63 -17.57
N GLU A 273 7.06 -12.14 -16.90
CA GLU A 273 6.89 -13.17 -15.88
C GLU A 273 6.18 -12.63 -14.64
N PHE A 274 6.55 -11.44 -14.17
CA PHE A 274 5.88 -10.78 -13.04
C PHE A 274 4.41 -10.50 -13.36
N LYS A 275 4.06 -10.12 -14.60
CA LYS A 275 2.65 -9.98 -15.03
C LYS A 275 1.87 -11.31 -14.91
N LYS A 276 2.51 -12.46 -15.16
CA LYS A 276 1.87 -13.78 -14.96
C LYS A 276 1.69 -14.08 -13.49
N MET A 277 2.73 -13.89 -12.67
CA MET A 277 2.66 -14.03 -11.22
C MET A 277 1.55 -13.14 -10.64
N ILE A 278 1.41 -11.92 -11.18
CA ILE A 278 0.36 -10.98 -10.79
C ILE A 278 -1.02 -11.54 -11.11
N ALA A 279 -1.22 -12.00 -12.34
CA ALA A 279 -2.48 -12.59 -12.77
C ALA A 279 -2.87 -13.85 -11.96
N ASP A 280 -1.88 -14.65 -11.53
CA ASP A 280 -2.11 -15.83 -10.71
C ASP A 280 -2.44 -15.46 -9.25
N GLY A 281 -1.73 -14.50 -8.65
CA GLY A 281 -2.05 -14.02 -7.30
C GLY A 281 -3.45 -13.40 -7.23
N TRP A 282 -3.93 -12.74 -8.29
CA TRP A 282 -5.31 -12.26 -8.36
C TRP A 282 -6.35 -13.39 -8.30
N LYS A 283 -6.03 -14.59 -8.83
CA LYS A 283 -6.93 -15.75 -8.70
C LYS A 283 -7.02 -16.22 -7.26
N ASP A 284 -5.89 -16.25 -6.56
CA ASP A 284 -5.83 -16.62 -5.15
C ASP A 284 -6.63 -15.65 -4.27
N ILE A 285 -6.49 -14.34 -4.51
CA ILE A 285 -7.27 -13.33 -3.80
C ILE A 285 -8.77 -13.50 -4.08
N ASN A 286 -9.15 -13.62 -5.36
CA ASN A 286 -10.55 -13.82 -5.73
C ASN A 286 -11.15 -15.08 -5.11
N GLU A 287 -10.41 -16.18 -5.06
CA GLU A 287 -10.84 -17.41 -4.41
C GLU A 287 -11.10 -17.20 -2.92
N GLU A 288 -10.17 -16.54 -2.21
CA GLU A 288 -10.30 -16.27 -0.78
C GLU A 288 -11.43 -15.28 -0.47
N CYS A 289 -11.65 -14.28 -1.31
CA CYS A 289 -12.79 -13.34 -1.18
C CYS A 289 -14.15 -14.04 -1.33
N MET A 290 -14.23 -15.15 -2.06
CA MET A 290 -15.46 -15.93 -2.23
C MET A 290 -15.71 -16.91 -1.08
N ARG A 291 -14.72 -17.17 -0.22
CA ARG A 291 -14.87 -18.08 0.93
C ARG A 291 -15.54 -17.34 2.09
N PRO A 292 -16.40 -18.02 2.87
CA PRO A 292 -16.90 -17.46 4.12
C PRO A 292 -15.72 -17.19 5.05
N THR A 293 -15.48 -15.94 5.41
CA THR A 293 -14.46 -15.58 6.40
C THR A 293 -15.12 -15.03 7.66
N ILE A 294 -14.39 -15.12 8.79
CA ILE A 294 -14.83 -14.58 10.09
C ILE A 294 -14.82 -13.04 10.07
N VAL A 295 -14.18 -12.46 9.04
CA VAL A 295 -13.93 -11.04 8.90
C VAL A 295 -14.94 -10.42 7.92
N PRO A 296 -15.43 -9.19 8.17
CA PRO A 296 -16.29 -8.50 7.22
C PRO A 296 -15.62 -8.35 5.85
N ASN A 297 -16.38 -8.52 4.76
CA ASN A 297 -15.93 -8.38 3.36
C ASN A 297 -15.11 -7.09 3.11
N PHE A 298 -15.34 -6.03 3.89
CA PHE A 298 -14.61 -4.78 3.86
C PHE A 298 -13.08 -4.92 3.98
N GLN A 299 -12.56 -5.94 4.69
CA GLN A 299 -11.11 -6.15 4.80
C GLN A 299 -10.52 -6.90 3.61
N CYS A 300 -11.30 -7.78 2.98
CA CYS A 300 -10.95 -8.32 1.67
C CYS A 300 -10.89 -7.19 0.64
N ASP A 301 -11.88 -6.29 0.64
CA ASP A 301 -11.89 -5.10 -0.23
C ASP A 301 -10.71 -4.15 0.05
N SER A 302 -10.30 -4.00 1.31
CA SER A 302 -9.14 -3.20 1.73
C SER A 302 -7.80 -3.78 1.28
N LEU A 303 -7.67 -5.11 1.24
CA LEU A 303 -6.49 -5.77 0.70
C LEU A 303 -6.41 -5.68 -0.83
N MET A 304 -7.56 -5.69 -1.52
CA MET A 304 -7.64 -5.46 -2.98
C MET A 304 -7.18 -4.05 -3.37
N LEU A 305 -7.33 -3.09 -2.47
CA LEU A 305 -6.98 -1.68 -2.68
C LEU A 305 -5.46 -1.42 -2.71
N LEU A 306 -4.66 -2.27 -2.06
CA LEU A 306 -3.18 -2.23 -2.07
C LEU A 306 -2.57 -2.34 -3.49
N LEU A 307 -3.32 -2.84 -4.47
CA LEU A 307 -2.83 -3.24 -5.79
C LEU A 307 -3.02 -2.18 -6.86
N THR A 308 -3.75 -1.12 -6.54
CA THR A 308 -4.39 -0.24 -7.54
C THR A 308 -3.77 1.15 -7.62
N LEU A 309 -2.80 1.45 -6.75
CA LEU A 309 -2.13 2.75 -6.65
C LEU A 309 -0.71 2.74 -7.22
N HIS A 310 -0.23 1.57 -7.65
CA HIS A 310 1.09 1.38 -8.27
C HIS A 310 1.00 1.07 -9.78
N ALA A 311 -0.21 0.90 -10.31
CA ALA A 311 -0.49 0.76 -11.74
C ALA A 311 -0.83 2.12 -12.35
#